data_AF-A0ABD6DVY8-F1
#
_entry.id   AF-A0ABD6DVY8-F1
#
_cell.length_a   1.000
_cell.length_b   1.000
_cell.length_c   1.000
_cell.angle_alpha   90.00
_cell.angle_beta   90.00
_cell.angle_gamma   90.00
#
_symmetry.space_group_name_H-M   'P 1'
#
loop_
_entity.id
_entity.type
_entity.pdbx_description
1 polymer ?
#
loop_
_entity_poly.entity_id
_entity_poly.type
_entity_poly.pdbx_seq_one_letter_code
_entity_poly.pdbx_strand_id
1 'polypeptide(L)'
;MSGSDSLEWPEKFDRTPSGERRPYPHNFRVDREDAMDKIHDELRKMGVENARVETGGASDPGVVVYFTRDGQDFAVPCDRWDNRRDNAQAIAKYLDAKRALDRYGVTTVESEFSTAALRLTKRED
;
A
#
# COMPACT_ATOMS: atom_id res chain seq x y z
N MET A 1 16.22 -2.87 21.22
CA MET A 1 15.15 -2.36 20.35
C MET A 1 15.78 -2.01 19.02
N SER A 2 15.68 -2.90 18.03
CA SER A 2 16.20 -2.66 16.68
C SER A 2 14.99 -2.43 15.79
N GLY A 3 14.43 -1.22 15.83
CA GLY A 3 13.51 -0.79 14.78
C GLY A 3 14.39 -0.34 13.63
N SER A 4 14.49 -1.10 12.56
CA SER A 4 15.21 -0.63 11.39
C SER A 4 14.49 0.64 10.91
N ASP A 5 15.19 1.77 10.88
CA ASP A 5 14.71 3.02 10.27
C ASP A 5 14.45 2.87 8.76
N SER A 6 14.81 1.70 8.20
CA SER A 6 14.61 1.31 6.81
C SER A 6 13.25 0.63 6.63
N LEU A 7 12.40 1.26 5.81
CA LEU A 7 11.19 0.65 5.26
C LEU A 7 11.59 -0.49 4.31
N GLU A 8 11.03 -1.70 4.50
CA GLU A 8 11.16 -2.78 3.52
C GLU A 8 10.32 -2.37 2.29
N TRP A 9 10.97 -1.83 1.26
CA TRP A 9 10.30 -1.44 0.02
C TRP A 9 10.37 -2.58 -1.00
N PRO A 10 9.28 -2.93 -1.68
CA PRO A 10 9.24 -4.06 -2.61
C PRO A 10 10.09 -3.78 -3.87
N GLU A 11 11.01 -4.70 -4.19
CA GLU A 11 12.03 -4.55 -5.25
C GLU A 11 11.48 -4.21 -6.64
N LYS A 12 10.23 -4.60 -6.93
CA LYS A 12 9.59 -4.37 -8.24
C LYS A 12 9.07 -2.93 -8.44
N PHE A 13 9.20 -2.06 -7.44
CA PHE A 13 8.67 -0.70 -7.50
C PHE A 13 9.77 0.32 -7.27
N ASP A 14 9.80 1.34 -8.13
CA ASP A 14 10.67 2.48 -7.93
C ASP A 14 10.18 3.36 -6.76
N ARG A 15 11.11 3.89 -5.97
CA ARG A 15 10.82 4.94 -4.99
C ARG A 15 10.58 6.26 -5.72
N THR A 16 9.69 7.09 -5.19
CA THR A 16 9.63 8.50 -5.59
C THR A 16 10.84 9.24 -5.03
N PRO A 17 11.67 9.90 -5.86
CA PRO A 17 12.79 10.72 -5.38
C PRO A 17 12.32 11.77 -4.37
N SER A 18 13.08 12.00 -3.30
CA SER A 18 12.64 12.88 -2.20
C SER A 18 12.30 14.31 -2.64
N GLY A 19 13.04 14.86 -3.62
CA GLY A 19 12.77 16.19 -4.20
C GLY A 19 11.56 16.25 -5.14
N GLU A 20 11.00 15.11 -5.54
CA GLU A 20 9.82 15.03 -6.39
C GLU A 20 8.53 14.77 -5.61
N ARG A 21 8.64 14.44 -4.32
CA ARG A 21 7.50 14.26 -3.42
C ARG A 21 6.80 15.60 -3.20
N ARG A 22 5.47 15.58 -3.22
CA ARG A 22 4.65 16.81 -3.16
C ARG A 22 3.52 16.64 -2.15
N PRO A 23 2.97 17.74 -1.61
CA PRO A 23 1.74 17.67 -0.82
C PRO A 23 0.57 17.23 -1.70
N TYR A 24 -0.36 16.47 -1.14
CA TYR A 24 -1.57 16.10 -1.88
C TYR A 24 -2.46 17.33 -2.12
N PRO A 25 -2.84 17.65 -3.38
CA PRO A 25 -3.45 18.93 -3.72
C PRO A 25 -4.88 19.12 -3.20
N HIS A 26 -5.60 18.03 -2.88
CA HIS A 26 -7.00 18.09 -2.45
C HIS A 26 -7.19 17.85 -0.95
N ASN A 27 -6.12 18.00 -0.16
CA ASN A 27 -6.03 17.85 1.29
C ASN A 27 -7.10 16.93 1.90
N PHE A 28 -6.83 15.62 1.92
CA PHE A 28 -7.77 14.66 2.47
C PHE A 28 -8.28 15.11 3.85
N ARG A 29 -9.59 15.02 4.07
CA ARG A 29 -10.23 15.36 5.35
C ARG A 29 -10.20 14.16 6.29
N VAL A 30 -8.99 13.70 6.60
CA VAL A 30 -8.73 12.59 7.52
C VAL A 30 -7.50 12.92 8.32
N ASP A 31 -7.39 12.34 9.52
CA ASP A 31 -6.10 12.25 10.18
C ASP A 31 -5.36 10.96 9.75
N ARG A 32 -4.19 10.73 10.37
CA ARG A 32 -3.36 9.57 10.05
C ARG A 32 -3.99 8.26 10.53
N GLU A 33 -4.64 8.26 11.69
CA GLU A 33 -5.26 7.07 12.28
C GLU A 33 -6.42 6.62 11.41
N ASP A 34 -7.29 7.57 11.03
CA ASP A 34 -8.37 7.35 10.07
C ASP A 34 -7.87 6.72 8.76
N ALA A 35 -6.74 7.19 8.24
CA ALA A 35 -6.17 6.69 6.99
C ALA A 35 -5.69 5.24 7.11
N MET A 36 -5.09 4.87 8.25
CA MET A 36 -4.65 3.50 8.53
C MET A 36 -5.84 2.58 8.79
N ASP A 37 -6.83 3.03 9.55
CA ASP A 37 -8.06 2.27 9.81
C ASP A 37 -8.80 1.95 8.52
N LYS A 38 -8.86 2.89 7.58
CA LYS A 38 -9.43 2.64 6.24
C LYS A 38 -8.66 1.57 5.47
N ILE A 39 -7.34 1.51 5.57
CA ILE A 39 -6.56 0.42 4.96
C ILE A 39 -7.00 -0.92 5.58
N HIS A 40 -7.00 -1.02 6.91
CA HIS A 40 -7.38 -2.25 7.60
C HIS A 40 -8.81 -2.67 7.29
N ASP A 41 -9.74 -1.72 7.20
CA ASP A 41 -11.13 -1.95 6.82
C ASP A 41 -11.26 -2.53 5.42
N GLU A 42 -10.58 -1.96 4.43
CA GLU A 42 -10.63 -2.48 3.06
C GLU A 42 -9.98 -3.85 2.95
N LEU A 43 -8.83 -4.08 3.60
CA LEU A 43 -8.19 -5.42 3.63
C LEU A 43 -9.12 -6.47 4.25
N ARG A 44 -9.80 -6.15 5.36
CA ARG A 44 -10.78 -7.02 5.99
C ARG A 44 -11.96 -7.33 5.05
N LYS A 45 -12.50 -6.32 4.38
CA LYS A 45 -13.61 -6.50 3.42
C LYS A 45 -13.20 -7.32 2.20
N MET A 46 -11.92 -7.30 1.83
CA MET A 46 -11.37 -8.11 0.75
C MET A 46 -11.08 -9.56 1.16
N GLY A 47 -11.13 -9.89 2.45
CA GLY A 47 -10.89 -11.26 2.94
C GLY A 47 -9.45 -11.74 2.72
N VAL A 48 -8.47 -10.83 2.77
CA VAL A 48 -7.05 -11.17 2.59
C VAL A 48 -6.44 -11.77 3.86
N GLU A 49 -5.34 -12.49 3.68
CA GLU A 49 -4.56 -13.11 4.76
C GLU A 49 -3.23 -12.37 4.97
N ASN A 50 -2.57 -12.61 6.11
CA ASN A 50 -1.22 -12.08 6.43
C ASN A 50 -1.05 -10.57 6.18
N ALA A 51 -2.11 -9.80 6.41
CA ALA A 51 -2.11 -8.36 6.17
C ALA A 51 -1.18 -7.63 7.14
N ARG A 52 -0.20 -6.89 6.62
CA ARG A 52 0.66 -5.97 7.38
C ARG A 52 0.76 -4.62 6.69
N VAL A 53 0.80 -3.56 7.49
CA VAL A 53 1.01 -2.19 7.04
C VAL A 53 2.33 -1.70 7.64
N GLU A 54 3.23 -1.24 6.79
CA GLU A 54 4.54 -0.74 7.19
C GLU A 54 4.69 0.73 6.80
N THR A 55 5.39 1.48 7.65
CA THR A 55 5.70 2.89 7.37
C THR A 55 7.17 3.12 7.58
N GLY A 56 7.77 4.00 6.78
CA GLY A 56 9.19 4.34 6.93
C GLY A 56 9.51 5.08 8.22
N GLY A 57 10.80 5.33 8.46
CA GLY A 57 11.31 6.12 9.58
C GLY A 57 10.88 7.60 9.52
N ALA A 58 11.32 8.42 10.48
CA ALA A 58 10.84 9.79 10.65
C ALA A 58 10.96 10.68 9.38
N SER A 59 11.97 10.44 8.54
CA SER A 59 12.23 11.14 7.29
C SER A 59 11.67 10.46 6.04
N ASP A 60 11.13 9.24 6.16
CA ASP A 60 10.53 8.49 5.06
C ASP A 60 8.98 8.51 5.17
N PRO A 61 8.28 9.23 4.26
CA PRO A 61 6.83 9.26 4.24
C PRO A 61 6.20 8.02 3.60
N GLY A 62 7.01 7.07 3.11
CA GLY A 62 6.55 5.85 2.46
C GLY A 62 5.67 4.99 3.36
N VAL A 63 4.64 4.41 2.75
CA VAL A 63 3.75 3.41 3.34
C VAL A 63 3.68 2.22 2.40
N VAL A 64 3.76 1.00 2.93
CA VAL A 64 3.60 -0.23 2.15
C VAL A 64 2.59 -1.13 2.83
N VAL A 65 1.64 -1.64 2.05
CA VAL A 65 0.71 -2.67 2.49
C VAL A 65 1.10 -3.99 1.85
N TYR A 66 1.29 -5.02 2.67
CA TYR A 66 1.50 -6.39 2.22
C TYR A 66 0.32 -7.26 2.65
N PHE A 67 -0.07 -8.21 1.80
CA PHE A 67 -1.08 -9.21 2.12
C PHE A 67 -0.98 -10.41 1.19
N THR A 68 -1.57 -11.52 1.59
CA THR A 68 -1.75 -12.73 0.78
C THR A 68 -3.20 -12.83 0.33
N ARG A 69 -3.44 -13.19 -0.93
CA ARG A 69 -4.77 -13.50 -1.47
C ARG A 69 -4.66 -14.61 -2.50
N ASP A 70 -5.51 -15.63 -2.41
CA ASP A 70 -5.54 -16.76 -3.34
C ASP A 70 -4.16 -17.47 -3.48
N GLY A 71 -3.43 -17.60 -2.36
CA GLY A 71 -2.11 -18.21 -2.30
C GLY A 71 -0.98 -17.36 -2.92
N GLN A 72 -1.25 -16.11 -3.29
CA GLN A 72 -0.28 -15.19 -3.85
C GLN A 72 -0.05 -13.99 -2.94
N ASP A 73 1.21 -13.58 -2.79
CA ASP A 73 1.58 -12.41 -2.02
C ASP A 73 1.56 -11.15 -2.87
N PHE A 74 1.17 -10.05 -2.24
CA PHE A 74 0.97 -8.76 -2.88
C PHE A 74 1.60 -7.65 -2.06
N ALA A 75 2.08 -6.62 -2.76
CA ALA A 75 2.50 -5.36 -2.16
C ALA A 75 1.80 -4.17 -2.83
N VAL A 76 1.41 -3.19 -2.01
CA VAL A 76 0.87 -1.89 -2.43
C VAL A 76 1.68 -0.78 -1.75
N PRO A 77 2.81 -0.37 -2.36
CA PRO A 77 3.63 0.72 -1.84
C PRO A 77 3.16 2.10 -2.34
N CYS A 78 3.31 3.14 -1.51
CA CYS A 78 3.09 4.52 -1.90
C CYS A 78 4.02 5.47 -1.14
N ASP A 79 4.81 6.27 -1.86
CA ASP A 79 5.67 7.32 -1.31
C ASP A 79 5.66 8.61 -2.15
N ARG A 80 4.62 8.77 -2.99
CA ARG A 80 4.47 9.91 -3.90
C ARG A 80 4.28 11.22 -3.15
N TRP A 81 3.59 11.17 -2.02
CA TRP A 81 3.26 12.34 -1.22
C TRP A 81 4.28 12.57 -0.11
N ASP A 82 4.41 13.82 0.31
CA ASP A 82 5.42 14.25 1.28
C ASP A 82 5.13 13.82 2.74
N ASN A 83 3.99 13.19 2.99
CA ASN A 83 3.59 12.73 4.31
C ASN A 83 2.89 11.37 4.29
N ARG A 84 3.02 10.61 5.39
CA ARG A 84 2.48 9.25 5.53
C ARG A 84 0.96 9.18 5.45
N ARG A 85 0.26 10.21 5.95
CA ARG A 85 -1.21 10.26 5.95
C ARG A 85 -1.74 10.21 4.52
N ASP A 86 -1.19 11.03 3.63
CA ASP A 86 -1.64 11.10 2.24
C ASP A 86 -1.27 9.82 1.47
N ASN A 87 -0.10 9.25 1.70
CA ASN A 87 0.29 7.96 1.13
C ASN A 87 -0.64 6.83 1.61
N ALA A 88 -0.93 6.74 2.92
CA ALA A 88 -1.87 5.76 3.46
C ALA A 88 -3.29 5.95 2.89
N GLN A 89 -3.79 7.19 2.83
CA GLN A 89 -5.11 7.47 2.29
C GLN A 89 -5.20 7.17 0.78
N ALA A 90 -4.13 7.36 0.02
CA ALA A 90 -4.06 6.94 -1.38
C ALA A 90 -4.14 5.42 -1.52
N ILE A 91 -3.45 4.66 -0.66
CA ILE A 91 -3.55 3.19 -0.63
C ILE A 91 -4.97 2.73 -0.27
N ALA A 92 -5.60 3.34 0.75
CA ALA A 92 -6.97 3.01 1.12
C ALA A 92 -7.95 3.22 -0.06
N LYS A 93 -7.79 4.30 -0.83
CA LYS A 93 -8.60 4.55 -2.04
C LYS A 93 -8.33 3.53 -3.14
N TYR A 94 -7.08 3.12 -3.31
CA TYR A 94 -6.72 2.07 -4.25
C TYR A 94 -7.39 0.74 -3.89
N LEU A 95 -7.33 0.32 -2.61
CA LEU A 95 -7.94 -0.94 -2.15
C LEU A 95 -9.46 -0.92 -2.31
N ASP A 96 -10.13 0.18 -1.94
CA ASP A 96 -11.57 0.35 -2.14
C ASP A 96 -11.95 0.26 -3.64
N ALA A 97 -11.15 0.88 -4.52
CA ALA A 97 -11.36 0.79 -5.97
C ALA A 97 -11.18 -0.66 -6.49
N LYS A 98 -10.13 -1.37 -6.05
CA LYS A 98 -9.92 -2.79 -6.41
C LYS A 98 -11.09 -3.66 -5.95
N ARG A 99 -11.56 -3.46 -4.71
CA ARG A 99 -12.72 -4.18 -4.18
C ARG A 99 -14.00 -3.84 -4.95
N ALA A 100 -14.18 -2.59 -5.38
CA ALA A 100 -15.33 -2.20 -6.18
C ALA A 100 -15.32 -2.89 -7.56
N LEU A 101 -14.17 -2.95 -8.24
CA LEU A 101 -14.02 -3.67 -9.50
C LEU A 101 -14.40 -5.15 -9.36
N ASP A 102 -13.89 -5.81 -8.31
CA ASP A 102 -14.17 -7.22 -8.00
C ASP A 102 -15.65 -7.45 -7.70
N ARG A 103 -16.24 -6.66 -6.78
CA ARG A 103 -17.65 -6.77 -6.38
C ARG A 103 -18.62 -6.58 -7.54
N TYR A 104 -18.30 -5.70 -8.48
CA TYR A 104 -19.17 -5.39 -9.61
C TYR A 104 -18.85 -6.22 -10.87
N GLY A 105 -17.89 -7.14 -10.80
CA GLY A 105 -17.50 -8.00 -11.92
C GLY A 105 -16.91 -7.22 -13.11
N VAL A 106 -16.30 -6.06 -12.86
CA VAL A 106 -15.70 -5.24 -13.91
C VAL A 106 -14.29 -5.76 -14.20
N THR A 107 -14.16 -6.54 -15.27
CA THR A 107 -12.87 -6.91 -15.83
C THR A 107 -12.34 -5.75 -16.67
N THR A 108 -11.27 -5.11 -16.20
CA THR A 108 -10.43 -4.24 -17.03
C THR A 108 -9.32 -5.09 -17.64
N VAL A 109 -8.84 -4.74 -18.83
CA VAL A 109 -7.64 -5.38 -19.42
C VAL A 109 -6.53 -5.23 -18.38
N GLU A 110 -5.82 -6.32 -18.05
CA GLU A 110 -4.92 -6.51 -16.88
C GLU A 110 -3.83 -5.43 -16.63
N SER A 111 -3.74 -4.42 -17.49
CA SER A 111 -2.72 -3.37 -17.52
C SER A 111 -2.92 -2.22 -16.52
N GLU A 112 -4.11 -1.93 -15.98
CA GLU A 112 -4.34 -0.61 -15.35
C GLU A 112 -4.18 -0.54 -13.81
N PHE A 113 -4.07 -1.67 -13.11
CA PHE A 113 -3.92 -1.65 -11.65
C PHE A 113 -2.91 -2.70 -11.17
N SER A 114 -1.62 -2.39 -11.32
CA SER A 114 -0.51 -3.20 -10.82
C SER A 114 -0.46 -3.20 -9.29
N THR A 115 -1.21 -4.10 -8.66
CA THR A 115 -0.72 -4.71 -7.41
C THR A 115 0.37 -5.68 -7.84
N ALA A 116 1.64 -5.40 -7.57
CA ALA A 116 2.67 -6.35 -7.95
C ALA A 116 2.56 -7.59 -7.06
N ALA A 117 2.35 -8.74 -7.71
CA ALA A 117 2.57 -10.03 -7.09
C ALA A 117 4.04 -10.13 -6.66
N LEU A 118 4.27 -10.32 -5.36
CA LEU A 118 5.58 -10.69 -4.86
C LEU A 118 5.80 -12.15 -5.24
N ARG A 119 6.81 -12.40 -6.06
CA ARG A 119 7.26 -13.78 -6.28
C ARG A 119 8.11 -14.12 -5.08
N LEU A 120 7.56 -14.82 -4.09
CA LEU A 120 8.37 -15.39 -3.02
C LEU A 120 9.34 -16.38 -3.66
N THR A 121 10.63 -16.04 -3.72
CA THR A 121 11.64 -17.07 -3.55
C THR A 121 11.42 -17.60 -2.15
N LYS A 122 10.90 -18.83 -2.05
CA LYS A 122 10.75 -19.56 -0.79
C LYS A 122 12.01 -19.32 0.05
N ARG A 123 11.90 -18.61 1.18
CA ARG A 123 12.97 -18.65 2.17
C ARG A 123 12.91 -20.04 2.77
N GLU A 124 13.82 -20.90 2.34
CA GLU A 124 14.13 -22.12 3.06
C GLU A 124 14.76 -21.70 4.39
N ASP A 125 14.12 -22.09 5.50
CA ASP A 125 14.72 -22.73 6.69
C ASP A 125 13.60 -23.19 7.64
#